data_AF-A0A7G6WYP8-F1
#
_entry.id   AF-A0A7G6WYP8-F1
#
_cell.length_a   1.000
_cell.length_b   1.000
_cell.length_c   1.000
_cell.angle_alpha   90.00
_cell.angle_beta   90.00
_cell.angle_gamma   90.00
#
_symmetry.space_group_name_H-M   'P 1'
#
loop_
_entity.id
_entity.type
_entity.pdbx_description
1 polymer ?
#
loop_
_entity_poly.entity_id
_entity_poly.type
_entity_poly.pdbx_seq_one_letter_code
_entity_poly.pdbx_strand_id
1 'polypeptide(L)'
;MIFDDQRSARGLRTVSDLLELAEAGTIILDPYSVLLGTRVVLGTGNVLYPGVVIECGPDSSCSVGSSNTFLPGTFLAATNGGSIVIGDNNRIGEGGARIMADSGRVTLGDRIRISSGPVIVAPADLGTGCQVLGQITAQGVRLGAGEDFNYPDPDGRGAVLKGFGKARGLTLGAGEVVNGAGDFADAPVERQRGYHPNSPTLRPAPRS
;
A
#
# COMPACT_ATOMS: atom_id res chain seq x y z
N MET A 1 -28.74 15.25 -2.86
CA MET A 1 -29.41 13.95 -3.14
C MET A 1 -29.27 13.10 -1.88
N ILE A 2 -30.21 12.18 -1.55
CA ILE A 2 -30.14 11.42 -0.27
C ILE A 2 -28.78 10.74 -0.04
N PHE A 3 -28.14 10.26 -1.10
CA PHE A 3 -26.81 9.65 -1.03
C PHE A 3 -25.71 10.64 -0.65
N ASP A 4 -25.75 11.87 -1.17
CA ASP A 4 -24.76 12.90 -0.82
C ASP A 4 -24.90 13.31 0.65
N ASP A 5 -26.14 13.49 1.12
CA ASP A 5 -26.40 13.84 2.53
C ASP A 5 -25.88 12.73 3.46
N GLN A 6 -26.11 11.47 3.11
CA GLN A 6 -25.61 10.30 3.84
C GLN A 6 -24.07 10.20 3.82
N ARG A 7 -23.42 10.55 2.71
CA ARG A 7 -21.96 10.57 2.56
C ARG A 7 -21.33 11.69 3.37
N SER A 8 -21.85 12.91 3.24
CA SER A 8 -21.39 14.09 4.00
C SER A 8 -21.54 13.89 5.50
N ALA A 9 -22.64 13.29 5.98
CA ALA A 9 -22.84 12.95 7.39
C ALA A 9 -21.77 11.98 7.95
N ARG A 10 -21.09 11.22 7.07
CA ARG A 10 -20.00 10.30 7.42
C ARG A 10 -18.60 10.87 7.09
N GLY A 11 -18.51 12.14 6.72
CA GLY A 11 -17.25 12.78 6.34
C GLY A 11 -16.68 12.31 5.01
N LEU A 12 -17.50 11.67 4.17
CA LEU A 12 -17.15 11.20 2.83
C LEU A 12 -17.48 12.27 1.80
N ARG A 13 -16.68 12.32 0.73
CA ARG A 13 -16.93 13.11 -0.47
C ARG A 13 -18.26 12.70 -1.09
N THR A 14 -19.03 13.66 -1.57
CA THR A 14 -20.29 13.44 -2.30
C THR A 14 -20.03 12.76 -3.66
N VAL A 15 -21.09 12.35 -4.38
CA VAL A 15 -20.91 11.83 -5.74
C VAL A 15 -20.39 12.93 -6.67
N SER A 16 -20.88 14.17 -6.53
CA SER A 16 -20.39 15.33 -7.27
C SER A 16 -18.90 15.59 -7.04
N ASP A 17 -18.44 15.56 -5.78
CA ASP A 17 -17.03 15.73 -5.44
C ASP A 17 -16.14 14.65 -6.11
N LEU A 18 -16.65 13.42 -6.24
CA LEU A 18 -15.92 12.36 -6.94
C LEU A 18 -15.86 12.61 -8.45
N LEU A 19 -16.94 13.12 -9.05
CA LEU A 19 -16.94 13.48 -10.47
C LEU A 19 -15.95 14.63 -10.74
N GLU A 20 -15.86 15.63 -9.87
CA GLU A 20 -14.87 16.70 -9.97
C GLU A 20 -13.43 16.17 -9.89
N LEU A 21 -13.16 15.20 -9.00
CA LEU A 21 -11.87 14.51 -8.97
C LEU A 21 -11.59 13.75 -10.27
N ALA A 22 -12.64 13.19 -10.89
CA ALA A 22 -12.50 12.48 -12.14
C ALA A 22 -12.16 13.42 -13.31
N GLU A 23 -12.80 14.58 -13.36
CA GLU A 23 -12.48 15.67 -14.30
C GLU A 23 -11.06 16.21 -14.08
N ALA A 24 -10.58 16.24 -12.84
CA ALA A 24 -9.22 16.62 -12.48
C ALA A 24 -8.15 15.53 -12.76
N GLY A 25 -8.54 14.38 -13.32
CA GLY A 25 -7.62 13.34 -13.80
C GLY A 25 -7.47 12.12 -12.91
N THR A 26 -8.29 11.96 -11.87
CA THR A 26 -8.44 10.66 -11.18
C THR A 26 -9.33 9.74 -12.02
N ILE A 27 -8.97 8.49 -12.21
CA ILE A 27 -9.81 7.53 -12.92
C ILE A 27 -10.72 6.83 -11.90
N ILE A 28 -12.00 7.21 -11.89
CA ILE A 28 -13.03 6.60 -11.04
C ILE A 28 -13.98 5.81 -11.93
N LEU A 29 -13.93 4.49 -11.85
CA LEU A 29 -14.70 3.62 -12.76
C LEU A 29 -16.19 3.53 -12.40
N ASP A 30 -16.53 3.71 -11.12
CA ASP A 30 -17.90 3.79 -10.63
C ASP A 30 -17.96 4.67 -9.35
N PRO A 31 -18.41 5.93 -9.47
CA PRO A 31 -18.49 6.86 -8.34
C PRO A 31 -19.41 6.40 -7.19
N TYR A 32 -20.41 5.56 -7.48
CA TYR A 32 -21.33 5.07 -6.45
C TYR A 32 -20.72 3.93 -5.62
N SER A 33 -19.72 3.23 -6.17
CA SER A 33 -19.02 2.13 -5.51
C SER A 33 -17.71 2.53 -4.85
N VAL A 34 -17.34 3.83 -4.86
CA VAL A 34 -16.13 4.35 -4.21
C VAL A 34 -16.50 5.24 -3.02
N LEU A 35 -15.87 5.00 -1.88
CA LEU A 35 -15.99 5.84 -0.68
C LEU A 35 -14.64 6.51 -0.39
N LEU A 36 -14.59 7.84 -0.50
CA LEU A 36 -13.38 8.62 -0.28
C LEU A 36 -13.65 9.69 0.77
N GLY A 37 -12.86 9.71 1.84
CA GLY A 37 -12.94 10.72 2.88
C GLY A 37 -12.63 12.12 2.34
N THR A 38 -13.32 13.12 2.87
CA THR A 38 -13.10 14.54 2.54
C THR A 38 -11.69 15.03 2.90
N ARG A 39 -11.07 14.43 3.92
CA ARG A 39 -9.72 14.74 4.41
C ARG A 39 -8.60 13.95 3.73
N VAL A 40 -8.93 13.12 2.76
CA VAL A 40 -7.91 12.41 1.98
C VAL A 40 -7.33 13.38 0.95
N VAL A 41 -6.01 13.58 1.04
CA VAL A 41 -5.23 14.30 0.03
C VAL A 41 -4.80 13.27 -1.02
N LEU A 42 -5.19 13.50 -2.26
CA LEU A 42 -4.97 12.58 -3.37
C LEU A 42 -4.20 13.30 -4.48
N GLY A 43 -3.10 12.71 -4.94
CA GLY A 43 -2.39 13.13 -6.14
C GLY A 43 -3.20 12.88 -7.41
N THR A 44 -2.60 13.11 -8.58
CA THR A 44 -3.28 12.97 -9.88
C THR A 44 -3.07 11.58 -10.50
N GLY A 45 -3.89 11.22 -11.49
CA GLY A 45 -3.71 9.99 -12.26
C GLY A 45 -3.99 8.70 -11.50
N ASN A 46 -4.50 8.78 -10.27
CA ASN A 46 -4.86 7.61 -9.48
C ASN A 46 -6.04 6.86 -10.11
N VAL A 47 -6.06 5.54 -10.03
CA VAL A 47 -7.15 4.68 -10.50
C VAL A 47 -7.84 4.05 -9.30
N LEU A 48 -9.13 4.34 -9.14
CA LEU A 48 -9.98 3.81 -8.08
C LEU A 48 -11.01 2.84 -8.69
N TYR A 49 -10.79 1.56 -8.44
CA TYR A 49 -11.76 0.53 -8.83
C TYR A 49 -13.00 0.53 -7.92
N PRO A 50 -14.12 -0.05 -8.38
CA PRO A 50 -15.30 -0.24 -7.54
C PRO A 50 -14.97 -1.02 -6.26
N GLY A 51 -15.51 -0.58 -5.13
CA GLY A 51 -15.29 -1.18 -3.81
C GLY A 51 -14.04 -0.67 -3.08
N VAL A 52 -13.36 0.36 -3.59
CA VAL A 52 -12.28 1.05 -2.87
C VAL A 52 -12.88 1.97 -1.81
N VAL A 53 -12.33 1.89 -0.59
CA VAL A 53 -12.70 2.74 0.54
C VAL A 53 -11.45 3.34 1.16
N ILE A 54 -11.40 4.66 1.28
CA ILE A 54 -10.29 5.39 1.91
C ILE A 54 -10.88 6.40 2.89
N GLU A 55 -10.67 6.17 4.18
CA GLU A 55 -11.21 6.98 5.26
C GLU A 55 -10.09 7.69 6.04
N CYS A 56 -10.37 8.92 6.44
CA CYS A 56 -9.44 9.74 7.22
C CYS A 56 -10.23 10.48 8.31
N GLY A 57 -9.99 10.07 9.55
CA GLY A 57 -10.62 10.65 10.74
C GLY A 57 -10.28 12.12 10.94
N PRO A 58 -11.02 12.85 11.79
CA PRO A 58 -10.88 14.29 11.97
C PRO A 58 -9.49 14.73 12.43
N ASP A 59 -8.87 13.96 13.34
CA ASP A 59 -7.55 14.24 13.89
C ASP A 59 -6.43 13.45 13.18
N SER A 60 -6.74 12.81 12.05
CA SER A 60 -5.85 11.89 11.34
C SER A 60 -5.36 12.50 10.03
N SER A 61 -4.33 11.90 9.42
CA SER A 61 -3.84 12.30 8.10
C SER A 61 -3.79 11.12 7.14
N CYS A 62 -4.18 11.36 5.88
CA CYS A 62 -4.08 10.38 4.81
C CYS A 62 -3.69 11.11 3.53
N SER A 63 -2.44 10.92 3.10
CA SER A 63 -1.91 11.47 1.85
C SER A 63 -1.54 10.34 0.92
N VAL A 64 -2.09 10.37 -0.28
CA VAL A 64 -1.82 9.44 -1.36
C VAL A 64 -1.21 10.21 -2.52
N GLY A 65 -0.06 9.72 -3.00
CA GLY A 65 0.63 10.27 -4.16
C GLY A 65 -0.14 10.06 -5.47
N SER A 66 0.58 10.04 -6.57
CA SER A 66 0.05 10.04 -7.93
C SER A 66 0.19 8.69 -8.62
N SER A 67 -0.64 8.45 -9.64
CA SER A 67 -0.57 7.27 -10.51
C SER A 67 -0.67 5.92 -9.78
N ASN A 68 -1.27 5.89 -8.59
CA ASN A 68 -1.52 4.64 -7.88
C ASN A 68 -2.76 3.94 -8.45
N THR A 69 -2.76 2.61 -8.41
CA THR A 69 -3.92 1.78 -8.72
C THR A 69 -4.42 1.08 -7.46
N PHE A 70 -5.64 1.43 -7.04
CA PHE A 70 -6.35 0.78 -5.95
C PHE A 70 -7.41 -0.14 -6.52
N LEU A 71 -7.23 -1.44 -6.27
CA LEU A 71 -8.08 -2.51 -6.82
C LEU A 71 -9.25 -2.82 -5.87
N PRO A 72 -10.27 -3.57 -6.34
CA PRO A 72 -11.46 -3.86 -5.55
C PRO A 72 -11.16 -4.44 -4.16
N GLY A 73 -11.89 -3.97 -3.15
CA GLY A 73 -11.72 -4.41 -1.76
C GLY A 73 -10.50 -3.81 -1.05
N THR A 74 -9.84 -2.82 -1.64
CA THR A 74 -8.83 -2.01 -0.94
C THR A 74 -9.51 -1.10 0.09
N PHE A 75 -9.07 -1.21 1.34
CA PHE A 75 -9.56 -0.43 2.46
C PHE A 75 -8.40 0.27 3.19
N LEU A 76 -8.45 1.59 3.28
CA LEU A 76 -7.49 2.41 4.02
C LEU A 76 -8.25 3.17 5.11
N ALA A 77 -7.74 3.15 6.33
CA ALA A 77 -8.30 3.95 7.41
C ALA A 77 -7.22 4.52 8.33
N ALA A 78 -7.21 5.85 8.45
CA ALA A 78 -6.46 6.57 9.47
C ALA A 78 -7.42 7.09 10.55
N THR A 79 -7.23 6.69 11.81
CA THR A 79 -8.11 7.02 12.95
C THR A 79 -7.31 7.42 14.18
N ASN A 80 -7.97 8.13 15.11
CA ASN A 80 -7.43 8.49 16.43
C ASN A 80 -6.00 9.07 16.40
N GLY A 81 -5.73 10.03 15.52
CA GLY A 81 -4.38 10.61 15.36
C GLY A 81 -3.45 9.84 14.42
N GLY A 82 -3.95 8.79 13.76
CA GLY A 82 -3.18 7.97 12.84
C GLY A 82 -2.80 8.69 11.55
N SER A 83 -1.76 8.18 10.88
CA SER A 83 -1.22 8.75 9.65
C SER A 83 -0.94 7.67 8.61
N ILE A 84 -1.50 7.83 7.40
CA ILE A 84 -1.17 7.02 6.23
C ILE A 84 -0.51 7.92 5.19
N VAL A 85 0.68 7.55 4.75
CA VAL A 85 1.40 8.20 3.65
C VAL A 85 1.69 7.14 2.60
N ILE A 86 1.21 7.34 1.38
CA ILE A 86 1.44 6.45 0.24
C ILE A 86 2.09 7.28 -0.86
N GLY A 87 3.21 6.79 -1.39
CA GLY A 87 3.92 7.39 -2.51
C GLY A 87 3.21 7.18 -3.85
N ASP A 88 4.01 7.11 -4.91
CA ASP A 88 3.53 7.11 -6.29
C ASP A 88 3.60 5.73 -6.95
N ASN A 89 2.80 5.53 -8.01
CA ASN A 89 2.88 4.37 -8.90
C ASN A 89 2.74 3.00 -8.20
N ASN A 90 1.97 2.96 -7.11
CA ASN A 90 1.72 1.73 -6.36
C ASN A 90 0.58 0.92 -6.97
N ARG A 91 0.60 -0.39 -6.75
CA ARG A 91 -0.49 -1.31 -7.09
C ARG A 91 -0.96 -2.05 -5.84
N ILE A 92 -2.17 -1.74 -5.39
CA ILE A 92 -2.67 -2.15 -4.08
C ILE A 92 -4.00 -2.86 -4.22
N GLY A 93 -4.14 -4.01 -3.54
CA GLY A 93 -5.41 -4.67 -3.28
C GLY A 93 -5.84 -5.72 -4.29
N GLU A 94 -4.93 -6.33 -5.03
CA GLU A 94 -5.26 -7.58 -5.75
C GLU A 94 -5.79 -8.61 -4.74
N GLY A 95 -7.07 -9.01 -4.81
CA GLY A 95 -7.68 -9.88 -3.79
C GLY A 95 -8.00 -9.19 -2.45
N GLY A 96 -8.05 -7.86 -2.43
CA GLY A 96 -8.27 -7.03 -1.25
C GLY A 96 -6.98 -6.70 -0.51
N ALA A 97 -6.96 -5.55 0.16
CA ALA A 97 -5.90 -5.14 1.08
C ALA A 97 -6.46 -4.20 2.13
N ARG A 98 -5.99 -4.31 3.38
CA ARG A 98 -6.35 -3.38 4.45
C ARG A 98 -5.10 -2.66 4.94
N ILE A 99 -5.15 -1.34 5.02
CA ILE A 99 -4.08 -0.50 5.57
C ILE A 99 -4.69 0.35 6.68
N MET A 100 -4.25 0.10 7.91
CA MET A 100 -4.85 0.63 9.12
C MET A 100 -3.82 1.41 9.92
N ALA A 101 -4.10 2.68 10.18
CA ALA A 101 -3.30 3.52 11.07
C ALA A 101 -4.17 4.06 12.20
N ASP A 102 -4.09 3.42 13.37
CA ASP A 102 -4.76 3.85 14.58
C ASP A 102 -3.72 4.36 15.58
N SER A 103 -3.75 5.66 15.92
CA SER A 103 -2.74 6.34 16.78
C SER A 103 -1.26 6.18 16.36
N GLY A 104 -0.99 5.65 15.16
CA GLY A 104 0.35 5.37 14.64
C GLY A 104 0.48 5.71 13.15
N ARG A 105 1.63 5.36 12.54
CA ARG A 105 1.94 5.71 11.14
C ARG A 105 2.15 4.48 10.27
N VAL A 106 1.54 4.48 9.09
CA VAL A 106 1.92 3.62 7.96
C VAL A 106 2.52 4.50 6.87
N THR A 107 3.72 4.15 6.41
CA THR A 107 4.35 4.77 5.24
C THR A 107 4.61 3.71 4.19
N LEU A 108 4.12 3.96 2.98
CA LEU A 108 4.37 3.18 1.78
C LEU A 108 5.09 4.11 0.80
N GLY A 109 6.28 3.73 0.34
CA GLY A 109 7.02 4.43 -0.72
C GLY A 109 6.36 4.27 -2.10
N ASP A 110 7.18 4.38 -3.14
CA ASP A 110 6.72 4.30 -4.52
C ASP A 110 6.80 2.87 -5.06
N ARG A 111 6.09 2.58 -6.15
CA ARG A 111 6.23 1.33 -6.93
C ARG A 111 6.07 0.05 -6.09
N ILE A 112 5.32 0.14 -5.00
CA ILE A 112 4.98 -0.98 -4.12
C ILE A 112 3.90 -1.85 -4.74
N ARG A 113 3.97 -3.14 -4.44
CA ARG A 113 2.91 -4.10 -4.75
C ARG A 113 2.34 -4.73 -3.48
N ILE A 114 1.04 -4.57 -3.26
CA ILE A 114 0.30 -5.18 -2.15
C ILE A 114 -0.80 -6.06 -2.73
N SER A 115 -0.71 -7.36 -2.50
CA SER A 115 -1.53 -8.37 -3.18
C SER A 115 -1.87 -9.54 -2.28
N SER A 116 -3.00 -10.17 -2.58
CA SER A 116 -3.54 -11.39 -1.99
C SER A 116 -4.03 -11.26 -0.54
N GLY A 117 -4.73 -10.16 -0.23
CA GLY A 117 -5.43 -10.01 1.05
C GLY A 117 -4.64 -9.55 2.29
N PRO A 118 -3.50 -8.84 2.20
CA PRO A 118 -2.74 -8.47 3.40
C PRO A 118 -3.44 -7.40 4.24
N VAL A 119 -3.08 -7.37 5.52
CA VAL A 119 -3.49 -6.37 6.50
C VAL A 119 -2.23 -5.70 7.03
N ILE A 120 -2.00 -4.44 6.67
CA ILE A 120 -0.89 -3.63 7.15
C ILE A 120 -1.41 -2.75 8.29
N VAL A 121 -0.79 -2.86 9.45
CA VAL A 121 -1.21 -2.16 10.68
C VAL A 121 -0.06 -1.30 11.19
N ALA A 122 -0.37 -0.07 11.56
CA ALA A 122 0.60 0.82 12.17
C ALA A 122 1.23 0.22 13.45
N PRO A 123 2.51 0.53 13.73
CA PRO A 123 3.42 1.25 12.85
C PRO A 123 3.93 0.36 11.70
N ALA A 124 4.10 0.89 10.49
CA ALA A 124 4.72 0.14 9.39
C ALA A 124 5.44 1.08 8.42
N ASP A 125 6.62 0.68 7.95
CA ASP A 125 7.41 1.44 6.97
C ASP A 125 7.81 0.51 5.83
N LEU A 126 7.26 0.74 4.65
CA LEU A 126 7.55 -0.02 3.45
C LEU A 126 8.22 0.93 2.45
N GLY A 127 9.50 0.72 2.20
CA GLY A 127 10.26 1.50 1.24
C GLY A 127 9.81 1.26 -0.21
N THR A 128 10.32 2.11 -1.10
CA THR A 128 10.09 2.00 -2.54
C THR A 128 10.40 0.61 -3.09
N GLY A 129 9.54 0.12 -3.99
CA GLY A 129 9.68 -1.18 -4.65
C GLY A 129 9.35 -2.40 -3.79
N CYS A 130 8.97 -2.21 -2.53
CA CYS A 130 8.64 -3.32 -1.63
C CYS A 130 7.38 -4.08 -2.07
N GLN A 131 7.27 -5.33 -1.61
CA GLN A 131 6.10 -6.16 -1.88
C GLN A 131 5.57 -6.84 -0.61
N VAL A 132 4.24 -6.90 -0.49
CA VAL A 132 3.55 -7.74 0.51
C VAL A 132 2.55 -8.62 -0.22
N LEU A 133 2.82 -9.92 -0.23
CA LEU A 133 2.18 -10.90 -1.10
C LEU A 133 1.58 -12.05 -0.27
N GLY A 134 0.26 -12.00 -0.05
CA GLY A 134 -0.48 -13.04 0.65
C GLY A 134 -1.23 -12.52 1.86
N GLN A 135 -1.92 -13.44 2.55
CA GLN A 135 -2.75 -13.14 3.70
C GLN A 135 -1.89 -12.93 4.96
N ILE A 136 -1.16 -11.81 4.95
CA ILE A 136 -0.20 -11.44 5.98
C ILE A 136 -0.77 -10.29 6.79
N THR A 137 -0.78 -10.42 8.12
CA THR A 137 -0.90 -9.28 9.03
C THR A 137 0.48 -8.75 9.36
N ALA A 138 0.83 -7.59 8.81
CA ALA A 138 2.12 -6.93 8.99
C ALA A 138 1.99 -5.76 9.98
N GLN A 139 2.73 -5.81 11.09
CA GLN A 139 2.69 -4.78 12.13
C GLN A 139 4.08 -4.55 12.72
N GLY A 140 4.49 -3.29 12.88
CA GLY A 140 5.84 -2.96 13.34
C GLY A 140 6.93 -3.39 12.35
N VAL A 141 6.61 -3.51 11.07
CA VAL A 141 7.56 -3.97 10.04
C VAL A 141 8.30 -2.80 9.40
N ARG A 142 9.55 -3.05 8.99
CA ARG A 142 10.36 -2.13 8.16
C ARG A 142 10.91 -2.88 6.95
N LEU A 143 10.45 -2.53 5.76
CA LEU A 143 10.88 -3.15 4.50
C LEU A 143 11.77 -2.20 3.73
N GLY A 144 13.01 -2.62 3.47
CA GLY A 144 14.05 -1.82 2.85
C GLY A 144 13.71 -1.47 1.40
N ALA A 145 13.87 -0.18 1.08
CA ALA A 145 13.66 0.34 -0.27
C ALA A 145 14.66 -0.24 -1.27
N GLY A 146 14.21 -0.39 -2.51
CA GLY A 146 15.04 -0.72 -3.66
C GLY A 146 14.32 -0.36 -4.96
N GLU A 147 14.75 -0.98 -6.04
CA GLU A 147 14.08 -0.87 -7.33
C GLU A 147 12.75 -1.65 -7.33
N ASP A 148 11.93 -1.42 -8.35
CA ASP A 148 10.63 -2.09 -8.47
C ASP A 148 10.76 -3.62 -8.66
N PHE A 149 9.63 -4.31 -8.55
CA PHE A 149 9.58 -5.77 -8.65
C PHE A 149 9.98 -6.34 -10.02
N ASN A 150 10.02 -5.52 -11.07
CA ASN A 150 10.44 -5.89 -12.42
C ASN A 150 11.93 -5.61 -12.66
N TYR A 151 12.63 -4.97 -11.73
CA TYR A 151 14.05 -4.68 -11.88
C TYR A 151 14.82 -5.99 -12.16
N PRO A 152 15.72 -6.02 -13.17
CA PRO A 152 16.30 -7.27 -13.64
C PRO A 152 17.09 -8.03 -12.57
N ASP A 153 17.80 -7.30 -11.71
CA ASP A 153 18.56 -7.87 -10.60
C ASP A 153 17.70 -7.97 -9.33
N PRO A 154 17.34 -9.19 -8.87
CA PRO A 154 16.52 -9.39 -7.67
C PRO A 154 17.14 -8.81 -6.41
N ASP A 155 18.47 -8.73 -6.33
CA ASP A 155 19.17 -8.19 -5.16
C ASP A 155 19.05 -6.67 -5.04
N GLY A 156 18.71 -5.99 -6.15
CA GLY A 156 18.49 -4.54 -6.18
C GLY A 156 17.03 -4.13 -5.91
N ARG A 157 16.10 -5.09 -5.82
CA ARG A 157 14.67 -4.82 -5.60
C ARG A 157 14.36 -4.39 -4.18
N GLY A 158 13.21 -3.77 -3.96
CA GLY A 158 12.66 -3.59 -2.61
C GLY A 158 12.41 -4.93 -1.88
N ALA A 159 12.37 -4.89 -0.55
CA ALA A 159 12.17 -6.08 0.27
C ALA A 159 10.79 -6.73 0.07
N VAL A 160 10.69 -8.05 0.29
CA VAL A 160 9.47 -8.82 0.04
C VAL A 160 9.02 -9.58 1.29
N LEU A 161 7.75 -9.38 1.67
CA LEU A 161 7.03 -10.31 2.55
C LEU A 161 6.09 -11.16 1.71
N LYS A 162 6.21 -12.49 1.83
CA LYS A 162 5.34 -13.43 1.11
C LYS A 162 4.87 -14.55 2.03
N GLY A 163 3.67 -15.07 1.76
CA GLY A 163 3.12 -16.23 2.45
C GLY A 163 1.83 -15.91 3.20
N PHE A 164 1.64 -16.46 4.39
CA PHE A 164 0.41 -16.26 5.17
C PHE A 164 0.69 -16.28 6.66
N GLY A 165 0.00 -15.43 7.44
CA GLY A 165 0.15 -15.37 8.89
C GLY A 165 0.51 -13.98 9.41
N LYS A 166 1.39 -13.89 10.40
CA LYS A 166 1.69 -12.65 11.14
C LYS A 166 3.17 -12.32 11.01
N ALA A 167 3.46 -11.10 10.56
CA ALA A 167 4.79 -10.51 10.55
C ALA A 167 4.82 -9.34 11.54
N ARG A 168 5.56 -9.51 12.65
CA ARG A 168 5.64 -8.50 13.71
C ARG A 168 7.07 -8.10 14.02
N GLY A 169 7.34 -6.79 14.07
CA GLY A 169 8.67 -6.28 14.44
C GLY A 169 9.79 -6.63 13.45
N LEU A 170 9.45 -7.11 12.25
CA LEU A 170 10.40 -7.63 11.27
C LEU A 170 11.05 -6.49 10.49
N THR A 171 12.37 -6.56 10.32
CA THR A 171 13.12 -5.61 9.48
C THR A 171 13.82 -6.38 8.37
N LEU A 172 13.60 -5.98 7.12
CA LEU A 172 14.23 -6.54 5.93
C LEU A 172 14.96 -5.44 5.15
N GLY A 173 16.11 -5.76 4.59
CA GLY A 173 16.87 -4.92 3.66
C GLY A 173 16.45 -5.12 2.19
N ALA A 174 16.97 -4.27 1.32
CA ALA A 174 16.79 -4.38 -0.13
C ALA A 174 17.25 -5.76 -0.65
N GLY A 175 16.46 -6.34 -1.56
CA GLY A 175 16.70 -7.65 -2.14
C GLY A 175 16.47 -8.82 -1.19
N GLU A 176 16.04 -8.57 0.05
CA GLU A 176 15.68 -9.62 1.00
C GLU A 176 14.22 -10.04 0.83
N VAL A 177 13.93 -11.27 1.22
CA VAL A 177 12.60 -11.86 1.23
C VAL A 177 12.42 -12.71 2.47
N VAL A 178 11.22 -12.65 3.05
CA VAL A 178 10.74 -13.67 3.99
C VAL A 178 9.51 -14.33 3.38
N ASN A 179 9.59 -15.64 3.22
CA ASN A 179 8.47 -16.48 2.83
C ASN A 179 7.97 -17.25 4.05
N GLY A 180 7.03 -16.65 4.79
CA GLY A 180 6.57 -17.13 6.09
C GLY A 180 5.23 -17.86 6.06
N ALA A 181 5.04 -18.77 7.01
CA ALA A 181 3.79 -19.47 7.26
C ALA A 181 3.49 -19.47 8.76
N GLY A 182 2.36 -18.89 9.18
CA GLY A 182 2.01 -18.77 10.59
C GLY A 182 2.71 -17.56 11.25
N ASP A 183 3.76 -17.79 12.03
CA ASP A 183 4.55 -16.71 12.61
C ASP A 183 5.82 -16.49 11.78
N PHE A 184 6.04 -15.26 11.32
CA PHE A 184 7.21 -14.92 10.51
C PHE A 184 8.48 -14.77 11.36
N ALA A 185 8.37 -14.73 12.69
CA ALA A 185 9.54 -14.71 13.58
C ALA A 185 10.46 -15.92 13.38
N ASP A 186 9.90 -17.06 12.99
CA ASP A 186 10.62 -18.32 12.75
C ASP A 186 11.06 -18.50 11.29
N ALA A 187 10.62 -17.61 10.39
CA ALA A 187 10.89 -17.73 8.97
C ALA A 187 12.27 -17.16 8.63
N PRO A 188 13.07 -17.85 7.81
CA PRO A 188 14.39 -17.37 7.44
C PRO A 188 14.29 -16.11 6.57
N VAL A 189 15.21 -15.17 6.81
CA VAL A 189 15.47 -14.07 5.87
C VAL A 189 16.39 -14.60 4.77
N GLU A 190 15.93 -14.50 3.53
CA GLU A 190 16.63 -15.00 2.35
C GLU A 190 16.87 -13.89 1.34
N ARG A 191 17.73 -14.15 0.34
CA ARG A 191 17.89 -13.28 -0.82
C ARG A 191 16.88 -13.63 -1.90
N GLN A 192 16.27 -12.62 -2.50
CA GLN A 192 15.35 -12.80 -3.62
C GLN A 192 16.00 -13.55 -4.80
N ARG A 193 17.32 -13.41 -5.00
CA ARG A 193 18.06 -14.16 -6.03
C ARG A 193 17.88 -15.68 -5.92
N GLY A 194 17.72 -16.23 -4.71
CA GLY A 194 17.47 -17.67 -4.52
C GLY A 194 16.21 -18.16 -5.24
N TYR A 195 15.24 -17.25 -5.44
CA TYR A 195 13.98 -17.51 -6.14
C TYR A 195 14.03 -17.16 -7.64
N HIS A 196 15.16 -16.62 -8.11
CA HIS A 196 15.35 -16.12 -9.47
C HIS A 196 16.77 -16.46 -10.00
N PRO A 197 17.12 -17.75 -10.14
CA PRO A 197 18.49 -18.19 -10.41
C PRO A 197 19.04 -17.74 -11.78
N ASN A 198 18.17 -17.48 -12.74
CA ASN A 198 18.54 -17.06 -14.10
C ASN A 198 18.51 -15.54 -14.30
N SER A 199 18.26 -14.76 -13.24
CA SER A 199 18.22 -13.31 -13.34
C SER A 199 19.62 -12.70 -13.44
N PRO A 200 19.79 -11.59 -14.17
CA PRO A 200 21.04 -10.85 -14.22
C PRO A 200 21.56 -10.46 -12.82
N THR A 201 22.88 -10.28 -12.73
CA THR A 201 23.52 -9.59 -11.61
C THR A 201 24.05 -8.27 -12.14
N LEU A 202 23.59 -7.16 -11.58
CA LEU A 202 24.05 -5.83 -11.93
C LEU A 202 25.02 -5.37 -10.83
N ARG A 203 26.19 -4.87 -11.22
CA ARG A 203 27.12 -4.30 -10.23
C ARG A 203 26.47 -3.06 -9.61
N PRO A 204 26.55 -2.84 -8.29
CA PRO A 204 26.10 -1.59 -7.70
C PRO A 204 26.83 -0.43 -8.40
N ALA A 205 26.09 0.60 -8.79
CA ALA A 205 26.69 1.80 -9.38
C ALA A 205 27.76 2.34 -8.42
N PRO A 206 28.93 2.79 -8.92
CA PRO A 206 29.91 3.43 -8.06
C PRO A 206 29.24 4.60 -7.35
N ARG A 207 29.30 4.61 -6.01
CA ARG A 207 28.75 5.71 -5.20
C ARG A 207 29.45 7.01 -5.61
N SER A 208 28.70 7.96 -6.14
CA SER A 208 29.13 9.34 -6.38
C SER A 208 29.26 10.11 -5.07
#